data_AF-A0A928H6H2-F1
#
_entry.id   AF-A0A928H6H2-F1
#
_cell.length_a   1.000
_cell.length_b   1.000
_cell.length_c   1.000
_cell.angle_alpha   90.00
_cell.angle_beta   90.00
_cell.angle_gamma   90.00
#
_symmetry.space_group_name_H-M   'P 1'
#
loop_
_entity.id
_entity.type
_entity.pdbx_description
1 polymer ?
#
loop_
_entity_poly.entity_id
_entity_poly.type
_entity_poly.pdbx_seq_one_letter_code
_entity_poly.pdbx_strand_id
1 'polypeptide(L)'
;MRLLSEIELTSKAVEERGYKAKELLADAAATGSGASMLRKQFQSLEGFGFTQDDYFGGMLPGLLDEVRAHGKQGLSIYRFKGLGEMDAEELFETTMNPEKRHMLRVTLNDAVKADQMFTLLMGDEVEPRRRFIEENALNVRNLDF
;
A
#
# COMPACT_ATOMS: atom_id res chain seq x y z
N MET A 1 -18.33 15.35 12.65
CA MET A 1 -17.13 16.00 13.25
C MET A 1 -15.87 15.10 13.30
N ARG A 2 -15.73 14.05 12.46
CA ARG A 2 -14.51 13.20 12.44
C ARG A 2 -13.47 13.60 11.38
N LEU A 3 -13.92 14.23 10.29
CA LEU A 3 -13.06 14.60 9.16
C LEU A 3 -12.08 15.74 9.47
N LEU A 4 -12.51 16.75 10.22
CA LEU A 4 -11.64 17.87 10.59
C LEU A 4 -10.48 17.43 11.50
N SER A 5 -10.76 16.52 12.44
CA SER A 5 -9.72 15.95 13.30
C SER A 5 -8.74 15.07 12.53
N GLU A 6 -9.20 14.33 11.52
CA GLU A 6 -8.34 13.49 10.67
C GLU A 6 -7.44 14.35 9.77
N ILE A 7 -7.97 15.44 9.20
CA ILE A 7 -7.21 16.38 8.39
C ILE A 7 -6.10 17.05 9.23
N GLU A 8 -6.41 17.50 10.44
CA GLU A 8 -5.42 18.09 11.36
C GLU A 8 -4.34 17.10 11.81
N LEU A 9 -4.68 15.83 11.98
CA LEU A 9 -3.71 14.77 12.30
C LEU A 9 -2.78 14.50 11.11
N THR A 10 -3.32 14.46 9.90
CA THR A 10 -2.50 14.29 8.69
C THR A 10 -1.60 15.48 8.41
N SER A 11 -2.07 16.72 8.66
CA SER A 11 -1.23 17.90 8.49
C SER A 11 -0.05 17.91 9.46
N LYS A 12 -0.28 17.54 10.73
CA LYS A 12 0.77 17.40 11.73
C LYS A 12 1.79 16.32 11.38
N ALA A 13 1.34 15.16 10.89
CA ALA A 13 2.22 14.07 10.48
C ALA A 13 3.11 14.44 9.26
N VAL A 14 2.66 15.35 8.41
CA VAL A 14 3.44 15.88 7.28
C VAL A 14 4.50 16.88 7.76
N GLU A 15 4.15 17.74 8.72
CA GLU A 15 5.08 18.71 9.34
C GLU A 15 6.20 18.02 10.14
N GLU A 16 5.89 16.92 10.84
CA GLU A 16 6.88 16.11 11.57
C GLU A 16 7.92 15.43 10.66
N ARG A 17 7.57 15.18 9.40
CA ARG A 17 8.48 14.64 8.37
C ARG A 17 9.33 15.72 7.70
N GLY A 18 9.31 16.96 8.22
CA GLY A 18 10.12 18.07 7.73
C GLY A 18 9.51 18.85 6.56
N TYR A 19 8.30 18.51 6.13
CA TYR A 19 7.59 19.23 5.06
C TYR A 19 6.66 20.28 5.66
N LYS A 20 7.02 21.56 5.55
CA LYS A 20 6.15 22.65 5.99
C LYS A 20 5.01 22.85 5.01
N ALA A 21 3.79 22.50 5.42
CA ALA A 21 2.59 22.63 4.60
C ALA A 21 2.34 24.06 4.06
N LYS A 22 2.79 25.09 4.80
CA LYS A 22 2.71 26.49 4.36
C LYS A 22 3.73 26.85 3.27
N GLU A 23 4.88 26.19 3.21
CA GLU A 23 5.91 26.46 2.18
C GLU A 23 5.50 25.90 0.81
N LEU A 24 4.78 24.78 0.78
CA LEU A 24 4.13 24.23 -0.44
C LEU A 24 3.19 25.23 -1.14
N LEU A 25 2.63 26.18 -0.38
CA LEU A 25 1.76 27.25 -0.89
C LEU A 25 2.50 28.58 -1.10
N ALA A 26 3.68 28.76 -0.50
CA ALA A 26 4.39 30.04 -0.41
C ALA A 26 5.49 30.24 -1.46
N ASP A 27 5.91 29.19 -2.20
CA ASP A 27 6.87 29.30 -3.32
C ASP A 27 6.24 29.96 -4.58
N ALA A 28 5.58 31.08 -4.37
CA ALA A 28 4.97 31.95 -5.38
C ALA A 28 5.95 32.95 -6.00
N ALA A 29 7.23 32.94 -5.58
CA ALA A 29 8.23 33.94 -5.97
C ALA A 29 9.41 33.39 -6.80
N ALA A 30 9.27 32.21 -7.41
CA ALA A 30 10.22 31.73 -8.41
C ALA A 30 9.84 32.27 -9.79
N THR A 31 10.43 33.41 -10.19
CA THR A 31 10.48 33.89 -11.56
C THR A 31 11.32 32.94 -12.42
N GLY A 32 10.67 31.90 -12.93
CA GLY A 32 11.25 30.90 -13.84
C GLY A 32 10.15 30.13 -14.58
N SER A 33 10.30 29.97 -15.90
CA SER A 33 9.26 29.73 -16.92
C SER A 33 8.40 28.45 -16.84
N GLY A 34 8.33 27.73 -15.73
CA GLY A 34 7.48 26.52 -15.57
C GLY A 34 6.34 26.64 -14.56
N ALA A 35 6.49 27.48 -13.53
CA ALA A 35 5.58 27.50 -12.38
C ALA A 35 4.30 28.35 -12.60
N SER A 36 4.30 29.24 -13.59
CA SER A 36 3.17 30.12 -13.89
C SER A 36 2.00 29.41 -14.60
N MET A 37 2.24 28.23 -15.20
CA MET A 37 1.18 27.40 -15.79
C MET A 37 0.38 26.61 -14.75
N LEU A 38 1.03 26.16 -13.67
CA LEU A 38 0.35 25.38 -12.63
C LEU A 38 -0.62 26.24 -11.80
N ARG A 39 -0.35 27.54 -11.63
CA ARG A 39 -1.23 28.43 -10.86
C ARG A 39 -2.56 28.75 -11.56
N LYS A 40 -2.59 28.79 -12.90
CA LYS A 40 -3.85 28.94 -13.65
C LYS A 40 -4.71 27.68 -13.59
N GLN A 41 -4.08 26.51 -13.44
CA GLN A 41 -4.80 25.24 -13.33
C GLN A 41 -5.39 25.03 -11.93
N PHE A 42 -4.75 25.52 -10.87
CA PHE A 42 -5.21 25.31 -9.49
C PHE A 42 -6.13 26.42 -8.93
N GLN A 43 -6.40 27.51 -9.66
CA GLN A 43 -7.24 28.61 -9.16
C GLN A 43 -8.75 28.39 -9.31
N SER A 44 -9.20 27.50 -10.18
CA SER A 44 -10.62 27.17 -10.32
C SER A 44 -10.82 25.78 -10.91
N LEU A 45 -11.56 24.93 -10.19
CA LEU A 45 -11.98 23.58 -10.64
C LEU A 45 -12.87 23.60 -11.91
N GLU A 46 -13.39 24.76 -12.30
CA GLU A 46 -14.16 24.96 -13.53
C GLU A 46 -13.31 24.80 -14.81
N GLY A 47 -11.99 25.05 -14.73
CA GLY A 47 -11.08 24.90 -15.88
C GLY A 47 -10.82 23.45 -16.29
N PHE A 48 -11.21 22.50 -15.45
CA PHE A 48 -11.13 21.06 -15.70
C PHE A 48 -12.50 20.42 -16.02
N GLY A 49 -13.58 21.22 -16.13
CA GLY A 49 -14.91 20.74 -16.50
C GLY A 49 -15.75 20.16 -15.35
N PHE A 50 -15.39 20.42 -14.10
CA PHE A 50 -16.12 19.94 -12.93
C PHE A 50 -17.21 20.92 -12.50
N THR A 51 -18.43 20.43 -12.29
CA THR A 51 -19.61 21.21 -11.88
C THR A 51 -19.98 20.97 -10.41
N GLN A 52 -20.74 21.88 -9.80
CA GLN A 52 -21.09 21.84 -8.37
C GLN A 52 -21.92 20.61 -7.96
N ASP A 53 -22.49 19.89 -8.92
CA ASP A 53 -23.25 18.65 -8.71
C ASP A 53 -22.35 17.40 -8.57
N ASP A 54 -21.04 17.50 -8.86
CA ASP A 54 -20.11 16.36 -8.83
C ASP A 54 -19.54 16.03 -7.42
N TYR A 55 -19.71 16.96 -6.48
CA TYR A 55 -19.08 16.93 -5.16
C TYR A 55 -19.65 15.86 -4.21
N PHE A 56 -20.88 15.41 -4.43
CA PHE A 56 -21.53 14.38 -3.59
C PHE A 56 -21.72 13.02 -4.27
N GLY A 57 -21.47 12.92 -5.58
CA GLY A 57 -21.74 11.70 -6.36
C GLY A 57 -20.51 10.92 -6.84
N GLY A 58 -19.32 11.54 -6.91
CA GLY A 58 -18.15 10.85 -7.50
C GLY A 58 -16.77 11.46 -7.25
N MET A 59 -16.67 12.68 -6.72
CA MET A 59 -15.38 13.37 -6.60
C MET A 59 -14.46 12.81 -5.50
N LEU A 60 -15.01 12.33 -4.36
CA LEU A 60 -14.19 11.80 -3.26
C LEU A 60 -13.47 10.47 -3.60
N PRO A 61 -14.13 9.49 -4.25
CA PRO A 61 -13.44 8.29 -4.75
C PRO A 61 -12.37 8.63 -5.80
N GLY A 62 -12.67 9.53 -6.74
CA GLY A 62 -11.75 9.92 -7.81
C GLY A 62 -10.51 10.67 -7.31
N LEU A 63 -10.68 11.52 -6.29
CA LEU A 63 -9.58 12.28 -5.68
C LEU A 63 -8.50 11.36 -5.10
N LEU A 64 -8.88 10.24 -4.48
CA LEU A 64 -7.92 9.29 -3.93
C LEU A 64 -7.07 8.65 -5.03
N ASP A 65 -7.68 8.33 -6.17
CA ASP A 65 -6.99 7.73 -7.30
C ASP A 65 -6.07 8.75 -8.00
N GLU A 66 -6.49 10.02 -8.11
CA GLU A 66 -5.65 11.11 -8.61
C GLU A 66 -4.46 11.39 -7.69
N VAL A 67 -4.66 11.45 -6.38
CA VAL A 67 -3.58 11.63 -5.39
C VAL A 67 -2.61 10.44 -5.44
N ARG A 68 -3.11 9.21 -5.58
CA ARG A 68 -2.26 8.02 -5.75
C ARG A 68 -1.53 8.04 -7.10
N ALA A 69 -2.16 8.51 -8.16
CA ALA A 69 -1.54 8.62 -9.48
C ALA A 69 -0.40 9.63 -9.45
N HIS A 70 -0.62 10.82 -8.88
CA HIS A 70 0.43 11.82 -8.67
C HIS A 70 1.53 11.33 -7.73
N GLY A 71 1.18 10.66 -6.63
CA GLY A 71 2.16 10.07 -5.71
C GLY A 71 3.02 8.96 -6.34
N LYS A 72 2.51 8.29 -7.38
CA LYS A 72 3.25 7.27 -8.15
C LYS A 72 4.15 7.87 -9.25
N GLN A 73 3.97 9.14 -9.61
CA GLN A 73 4.77 9.77 -10.66
C GLN A 73 6.24 9.80 -10.23
N GLY A 74 7.11 9.16 -11.04
CA GLY A 74 8.55 9.08 -10.78
C GLY A 74 9.01 7.91 -9.91
N LEU A 75 8.11 7.06 -9.40
CA LEU A 75 8.47 5.86 -8.64
C LEU A 75 8.66 4.65 -9.58
N SER A 76 9.87 4.07 -9.56
CA SER A 76 10.13 2.74 -10.13
C SER A 76 9.90 1.67 -9.06
N ILE A 77 8.86 0.86 -9.20
CA ILE A 77 8.57 -0.24 -8.27
C ILE A 77 9.06 -1.55 -8.87
N TYR A 78 10.05 -2.17 -8.22
CA TYR A 78 10.49 -3.52 -8.54
C TYR A 78 9.89 -4.52 -7.56
N ARG A 79 9.43 -5.67 -8.05
CA ARG A 79 8.87 -6.74 -7.22
C ARG A 79 9.51 -8.06 -7.56
N PHE A 80 10.38 -8.52 -6.66
CA PHE A 80 10.97 -9.85 -6.70
C PHE A 80 9.88 -10.93 -6.61
N LYS A 81 9.90 -11.91 -7.52
CA LYS A 81 9.02 -13.08 -7.52
C LYS A 81 9.66 -14.32 -6.91
N GLY A 82 10.98 -14.31 -6.81
CA GLY A 82 11.76 -15.35 -6.15
C GLY A 82 13.10 -14.82 -5.69
N LEU A 83 13.81 -15.62 -4.89
CA LEU A 83 15.11 -15.24 -4.32
C LEU A 83 16.20 -15.10 -5.38
N GLY A 84 16.09 -15.80 -6.52
CA GLY A 84 17.08 -15.74 -7.61
C GLY A 84 17.01 -14.47 -8.47
N GLU A 85 16.03 -13.59 -8.23
CA GLU A 85 15.93 -12.29 -8.89
C GLU A 85 16.67 -11.18 -8.11
N MET A 86 17.22 -11.52 -6.94
CA MET A 86 17.95 -10.61 -6.04
C MET A 86 19.47 -10.80 -6.21
N ASP A 87 20.20 -9.69 -6.11
CA ASP A 87 21.66 -9.75 -6.01
C ASP A 87 22.09 -10.22 -4.61
N ALA A 88 23.32 -10.72 -4.50
CA ALA A 88 23.83 -11.31 -3.25
C ALA A 88 23.86 -10.31 -2.07
N GLU A 89 24.16 -9.04 -2.34
CA GLU A 89 24.18 -7.98 -1.33
C GLU A 89 22.77 -7.67 -0.81
N GLU A 90 21.80 -7.52 -1.73
CA GLU A 90 20.39 -7.28 -1.38
C GLU A 90 19.80 -8.42 -0.55
N LEU A 91 20.08 -9.67 -0.94
CA LEU A 91 19.60 -10.85 -0.22
C LEU A 91 20.17 -10.90 1.20
N PHE A 92 21.45 -10.57 1.36
CA PHE A 92 22.06 -10.51 2.69
C PHE A 92 21.44 -9.42 3.56
N GLU A 93 21.32 -8.20 3.04
CA GLU A 93 20.80 -7.05 3.79
C GLU A 93 19.34 -7.22 4.22
N THR A 94 18.53 -7.88 3.38
CA THR A 94 17.09 -8.01 3.59
C THR A 94 16.70 -9.27 4.37
N THR A 95 17.32 -10.42 4.08
CA THR A 95 16.86 -11.71 4.61
C THR A 95 17.86 -12.44 5.51
N MET A 96 19.17 -12.25 5.34
CA MET A 96 20.18 -13.02 6.09
C MET A 96 20.81 -12.30 7.27
N ASN A 97 20.91 -10.96 7.24
CA ASN A 97 21.54 -10.18 8.29
C ASN A 97 20.85 -10.41 9.64
N PRO A 98 21.55 -10.93 10.68
CA PRO A 98 20.97 -11.21 12.00
C PRO A 98 20.30 -10.00 12.67
N GLU A 99 20.76 -8.78 12.37
CA GLU A 99 20.24 -7.54 12.97
C GLU A 99 18.95 -7.06 12.29
N LYS A 100 18.77 -7.37 10.99
CA LYS A 100 17.65 -6.87 10.17
C LYS A 100 16.62 -7.95 9.83
N ARG A 101 16.98 -9.24 9.91
CA ARG A 101 16.12 -10.35 9.48
C ARG A 101 14.95 -10.57 10.44
N HIS A 102 13.83 -10.98 9.87
CA HIS A 102 12.66 -11.45 10.62
C HIS A 102 12.56 -12.97 10.52
N MET A 103 12.70 -13.68 11.63
CA MET A 103 12.57 -15.14 11.69
C MET A 103 11.27 -15.55 12.37
N LEU A 104 10.59 -16.54 11.79
CA LEU A 104 9.43 -17.20 12.40
C LEU A 104 9.85 -18.58 12.90
N ARG A 105 9.60 -18.87 14.19
CA ARG A 105 9.86 -20.20 14.76
C ARG A 105 8.63 -21.08 14.64
N VAL A 106 8.75 -22.20 13.94
CA VAL A 106 7.70 -23.21 13.83
C VAL A 106 7.61 -24.03 15.13
N THR A 107 6.41 -24.18 15.67
CA THR A 107 6.13 -24.98 16.88
C THR A 107 5.17 -26.11 16.58
N LEU A 108 5.43 -27.31 17.12
CA LEU A 108 4.56 -28.47 16.94
C LEU A 108 3.70 -28.67 18.20
N ASN A 109 2.48 -28.13 18.18
CA ASN A 109 1.57 -28.21 19.32
C ASN A 109 0.81 -29.55 19.37
N ASP A 110 0.37 -30.05 18.21
CA ASP A 110 -0.33 -31.32 18.06
C ASP A 110 0.23 -32.08 16.87
N ALA A 111 1.06 -33.08 17.15
CA ALA A 111 1.74 -33.87 16.14
C ALA A 111 0.77 -34.70 15.28
N VAL A 112 -0.33 -35.17 15.86
CA VAL A 112 -1.30 -36.04 15.16
C VAL A 112 -2.09 -35.20 14.16
N LYS A 113 -2.60 -34.04 14.57
CA LYS A 113 -3.31 -33.14 13.66
C LYS A 113 -2.41 -32.60 12.54
N ALA A 114 -1.15 -32.29 12.85
CA ALA A 114 -0.20 -31.85 11.85
C ALA A 114 0.01 -32.93 10.78
N ASP A 115 0.23 -34.19 11.19
CA ASP A 115 0.44 -35.31 10.26
C ASP A 115 -0.80 -35.60 9.39
N GLN A 116 -1.99 -35.53 9.97
CA GLN A 116 -3.25 -35.63 9.22
C GLN A 116 -3.36 -34.52 8.18
N MET A 117 -3.02 -33.28 8.54
CA MET A 117 -3.03 -32.14 7.63
C MET A 117 -2.00 -32.29 6.52
N PHE A 118 -0.80 -32.80 6.83
CA PHE A 118 0.23 -33.11 5.85
C PHE A 118 -0.26 -34.15 4.84
N THR A 119 -0.84 -35.25 5.32
CA THR A 119 -1.37 -36.31 4.46
C THR A 119 -2.51 -35.79 3.58
N LEU A 120 -3.40 -34.96 4.12
CA LEU A 120 -4.51 -34.37 3.36
C LEU A 120 -4.03 -33.41 2.25
N LEU A 121 -3.03 -32.57 2.54
CA LEU A 121 -2.56 -31.54 1.60
C LEU A 121 -1.51 -32.04 0.62
N MET A 122 -0.68 -33.00 1.03
CA MET A 122 0.48 -33.47 0.27
C MET A 122 0.39 -34.94 -0.16
N GLY A 123 -0.59 -35.71 0.31
CA GLY A 123 -0.78 -37.12 -0.06
C GLY A 123 -1.41 -37.30 -1.45
N ASP A 124 -1.35 -38.50 -2.01
CA ASP A 124 -1.64 -38.74 -3.43
C ASP A 124 -3.11 -38.55 -3.84
N GLU A 125 -4.03 -38.62 -2.90
CA GLU A 125 -5.46 -38.49 -3.17
C GLU A 125 -5.87 -37.04 -3.47
N VAL A 126 -6.38 -36.81 -4.69
CA VAL A 126 -6.75 -35.47 -5.15
C VAL A 126 -8.10 -35.02 -4.60
N GLU A 127 -9.05 -35.95 -4.45
CA GLU A 127 -10.44 -35.64 -4.08
C GLU A 127 -10.57 -35.04 -2.65
N PRO A 128 -9.95 -35.63 -1.61
CA PRO A 128 -10.00 -35.05 -0.26
C PRO A 128 -9.31 -33.69 -0.19
N ARG A 129 -8.18 -33.53 -0.88
CA ARG A 129 -7.43 -32.28 -0.96
C ARG A 129 -8.26 -31.16 -1.57
N ARG A 130 -8.96 -31.44 -2.67
CA ARG A 130 -9.78 -30.44 -3.37
C ARG A 130 -10.91 -29.94 -2.49
N ARG A 131 -11.65 -30.84 -1.85
CA ARG A 131 -12.75 -30.48 -0.93
C ARG A 131 -12.26 -29.60 0.21
N PHE A 132 -11.12 -29.96 0.82
CA PHE A 132 -10.52 -29.16 1.88
C PHE A 132 -10.18 -27.74 1.42
N ILE A 133 -9.60 -27.58 0.23
CA ILE A 133 -9.26 -26.26 -0.32
C ILE A 133 -10.54 -25.46 -0.61
N GLU A 134 -11.54 -26.05 -1.23
CA GLU A 134 -12.80 -25.37 -1.56
C GLU A 134 -13.53 -24.85 -0.32
N GLU A 135 -13.57 -25.66 0.75
CA GLU A 135 -14.23 -25.31 2.02
C GLU A 135 -13.49 -24.22 2.79
N ASN A 136 -12.14 -24.21 2.75
CA ASN A 136 -11.32 -23.36 3.63
C ASN A 136 -10.65 -22.15 2.94
N ALA A 137 -10.55 -22.13 1.60
CA ALA A 137 -9.80 -21.09 0.87
C ALA A 137 -10.29 -19.65 1.14
N LEU A 138 -11.60 -19.47 1.31
CA LEU A 138 -12.18 -18.14 1.57
C LEU A 138 -11.93 -17.65 3.00
N ASN A 139 -11.63 -18.56 3.93
CA ASN A 139 -11.49 -18.26 5.35
C ASN A 139 -10.05 -17.90 5.75
N VAL A 140 -9.08 -18.03 4.84
CA VAL A 140 -7.64 -17.82 5.11
C VAL A 140 -7.33 -16.42 5.63
N ARG A 141 -8.06 -15.40 5.17
CA ARG A 141 -7.86 -14.01 5.62
C ARG A 141 -8.16 -13.79 7.10
N ASN A 142 -8.94 -14.68 7.71
CA ASN A 142 -9.45 -14.50 9.06
C ASN A 142 -8.83 -15.44 10.10
N LEU A 143 -7.69 -16.08 9.78
CA LEU A 143 -7.07 -17.07 10.67
C LEU A 143 -6.34 -16.45 11.87
N ASP A 144 -5.96 -15.17 11.78
CA ASP A 144 -5.12 -14.48 12.77
C ASP A 144 -5.88 -13.45 13.63
N PHE A 145 -7.23 -13.39 13.56
CA PHE A 145 -8.05 -12.45 14.35
C PHE A 145 -8.43 -12.97 15.74
#